data_AF-A0A7K1G9H5-F1
#
_entry.id   AF-A0A7K1G9H5-F1
#
_cell.length_a   1.000
_cell.length_b   1.000
_cell.length_c   1.000
_cell.angle_alpha   90.00
_cell.angle_beta   90.00
_cell.angle_gamma   90.00
#
_symmetry.space_group_name_H-M   'P 1'
#
loop_
_entity.id
_entity.type
_entity.pdbx_description
1 polymer ?
#
loop_
_entity_poly.entity_id
_entity_poly.type
_entity_poly.pdbx_seq_one_letter_code
_entity_poly.pdbx_strand_id
1 'polypeptide(L)'
;MNKLKIIWLVKICAFTVFLGRAYQLYFFGAPFRAILWDESLLTPIVEGLSNYSWQDYATSSRVNIWINGFTKICSLMFLLAAIISLFWDKIGYKRLKQTIVSLALFVLFFIGICMVKDKNYEYLLFFELFIQFAAPILLLLNIRLDIIENKKVINGLKIAIACTFIAHGLFAMGLIYLPGYFVDMTIKILGLSESQATTFLYVAGILDLVMSVLIFIPKLSKYALWYMVFWGLTTAFARLFAGFSSDFIASSLHASVYLVVYRLSHGLLPLLVLIMEKKLKKEKLPTNEN
;
A
#
# COMPACT_ATOMS: atom_id res chain seq x y z
N MET A 1 9.30 -20.56 -16.75
CA MET A 1 8.11 -19.75 -16.38
C MET A 1 8.19 -18.42 -17.12
N ASN A 2 7.14 -18.04 -17.86
CA ASN A 2 7.23 -17.02 -18.92
C ASN A 2 7.41 -15.60 -18.33
N LYS A 3 8.36 -14.81 -18.85
CA LYS A 3 8.62 -13.38 -18.51
C LYS A 3 7.33 -12.56 -18.45
N LEU A 4 6.39 -12.89 -19.34
CA LEU A 4 5.06 -12.31 -19.40
C LEU A 4 4.33 -12.37 -18.06
N LYS A 5 4.45 -13.47 -17.29
CA LYS A 5 3.78 -13.62 -15.98
C LYS A 5 4.28 -12.61 -14.95
N ILE A 6 5.58 -12.31 -14.94
CA ILE A 6 6.19 -11.35 -13.99
C ILE A 6 5.72 -9.93 -14.31
N ILE A 7 5.80 -9.54 -15.58
CA ILE A 7 5.33 -8.23 -16.04
C ILE A 7 3.84 -8.06 -15.73
N TRP A 8 3.02 -9.09 -16.02
CA TRP A 8 1.60 -9.09 -15.68
C TRP A 8 1.36 -8.90 -14.19
N LEU A 9 2.09 -9.60 -13.31
CA LEU A 9 1.95 -9.44 -11.86
C LEU A 9 2.29 -8.04 -11.38
N VAL A 10 3.36 -7.42 -11.88
CA VAL A 10 3.69 -6.02 -11.53
C VAL A 10 2.59 -5.07 -11.97
N LYS A 11 2.08 -5.25 -13.19
CA LYS A 11 0.98 -4.43 -13.73
C LYS A 11 -0.27 -4.55 -12.87
N ILE A 12 -0.65 -5.77 -12.46
CA ILE A 12 -1.79 -6.00 -11.56
C ILE A 12 -1.54 -5.40 -10.17
N CYS A 13 -0.33 -5.50 -9.61
CA CYS A 13 0.00 -4.87 -8.34
C CYS A 13 -0.16 -3.34 -8.41
N ALA A 14 0.43 -2.70 -9.41
CA ALA A 14 0.33 -1.25 -9.59
C ALA A 14 -1.13 -0.81 -9.88
N PHE A 15 -1.83 -1.56 -10.74
CA PHE A 15 -3.25 -1.34 -11.04
C PHE A 15 -4.12 -1.38 -9.78
N THR A 16 -3.98 -2.42 -8.96
CA THR A 16 -4.80 -2.60 -7.75
C THR A 16 -4.52 -1.52 -6.70
N VAL A 17 -3.25 -1.13 -6.49
CA VAL A 17 -2.89 0.00 -5.62
C VAL A 17 -3.56 1.28 -6.10
N PHE A 18 -3.39 1.66 -7.36
CA PHE A 18 -3.93 2.90 -7.88
C PHE A 18 -5.46 2.89 -7.96
N LEU A 19 -6.08 1.78 -8.36
CA LEU A 19 -7.53 1.66 -8.42
C LEU A 19 -8.17 1.79 -7.03
N GLY A 20 -7.63 1.09 -6.03
CA GLY A 20 -8.16 1.17 -4.68
C GLY A 20 -7.98 2.56 -4.06
N ARG A 21 -6.87 3.26 -4.37
CA ARG A 21 -6.66 4.65 -3.94
C ARG A 21 -7.52 5.65 -4.69
N ALA A 22 -7.77 5.45 -5.98
CA ALA A 22 -8.73 6.25 -6.74
C ALA A 22 -10.12 6.16 -6.10
N TYR A 23 -10.58 4.93 -5.82
CA TYR A 23 -11.86 4.71 -5.18
C TYR A 23 -11.95 5.34 -3.79
N GLN A 24 -10.90 5.14 -2.97
CA GLN A 24 -10.80 5.77 -1.66
C GLN A 24 -10.98 7.28 -1.76
N LEU A 25 -10.17 7.94 -2.59
CA LEU A 25 -10.18 9.40 -2.71
C LEU A 25 -11.50 9.93 -3.25
N TYR A 26 -12.14 9.20 -4.17
CA TYR A 26 -13.41 9.62 -4.73
C TYR A 26 -14.51 9.57 -3.67
N PHE A 27 -14.69 8.45 -2.96
CA PHE A 27 -15.86 8.27 -2.10
C PHE A 27 -15.62 8.67 -0.63
N PHE A 28 -14.40 8.44 -0.14
CA PHE A 28 -14.05 8.61 1.28
C PHE A 28 -13.06 9.76 1.52
N GLY A 29 -12.55 10.38 0.46
CA GLY A 29 -11.62 11.50 0.52
C GLY A 29 -10.17 11.10 0.80
N ALA A 30 -9.33 12.12 1.06
CA ALA A 30 -7.92 11.97 1.43
C ALA A 30 -7.62 12.76 2.70
N PRO A 31 -6.59 12.35 3.47
CA PRO A 31 -6.15 13.05 4.67
C PRO A 31 -5.41 14.36 4.39
N PHE A 32 -5.61 15.01 3.23
CA PHE A 32 -4.90 16.26 2.89
C PHE A 32 -5.15 17.37 3.91
N ARG A 33 -6.32 17.37 4.57
CA ARG A 33 -6.68 18.30 5.63
C ARG A 33 -5.75 18.22 6.84
N ALA A 34 -5.15 17.05 7.11
CA ALA A 34 -4.19 16.92 8.20
C ALA A 34 -3.03 17.91 8.06
N ILE A 35 -2.63 18.25 6.82
CA ILE A 35 -1.64 19.29 6.56
C ILE A 35 -2.34 20.63 6.28
N LEU A 36 -3.24 20.65 5.30
CA LEU A 36 -3.81 21.91 4.78
C LEU A 36 -4.70 22.67 5.77
N TRP A 37 -5.11 22.05 6.86
CA TRP A 37 -5.94 22.67 7.90
C TRP A 37 -5.24 22.72 9.26
N ASP A 38 -3.92 22.58 9.28
CA ASP A 38 -3.13 22.74 10.49
C ASP A 38 -2.61 24.17 10.62
N GLU A 39 -3.06 24.84 11.67
CA GLU A 39 -2.71 26.23 11.97
C GLU A 39 -1.21 26.45 12.10
N SER A 40 -0.53 25.60 12.86
CA SER A 40 0.90 25.75 13.12
C SER A 40 1.75 25.67 11.84
N LEU A 41 1.34 24.83 10.88
CA LEU A 41 2.04 24.67 9.61
C LEU A 41 1.64 25.71 8.57
N LEU A 42 0.35 26.06 8.49
CA LEU A 42 -0.18 26.83 7.37
C LEU A 42 -0.28 28.32 7.68
N THR A 43 -0.39 28.76 8.94
CA THR A 43 -0.45 30.20 9.28
C THR A 43 0.73 30.99 8.70
N PRO A 44 2.01 30.54 8.80
CA PRO A 44 3.13 31.28 8.20
C PRO A 44 3.03 31.41 6.67
N ILE A 45 2.38 30.46 6.01
CA ILE A 45 2.20 30.43 4.56
C ILE A 45 0.99 31.27 4.15
N VAL A 46 -0.13 31.12 4.85
CA VAL A 46 -1.39 31.80 4.57
C VAL A 46 -1.25 33.29 4.85
N GLU A 47 -0.81 33.68 6.04
CA GLU A 47 -0.72 35.09 6.43
C GLU A 47 0.53 35.77 5.85
N GLY A 48 1.59 34.99 5.56
CA GLY A 48 2.84 35.52 5.00
C GLY A 48 2.83 35.71 3.48
N LEU A 49 2.09 34.88 2.74
CA LEU A 49 2.04 34.94 1.27
C LEU A 49 0.69 35.44 0.72
N SER A 50 -0.31 35.62 1.58
CA SER A 50 -1.63 36.09 1.17
C SER A 50 -2.20 37.10 2.15
N ASN A 51 -3.20 37.86 1.71
CA ASN A 51 -3.90 38.81 2.57
C ASN A 51 -5.02 38.16 3.41
N TYR A 52 -5.00 36.83 3.58
CA TYR A 52 -5.96 36.11 4.42
C TYR A 52 -5.42 35.99 5.84
N SER A 53 -6.27 36.19 6.84
CA SER A 53 -6.00 35.68 8.18
C SER A 53 -6.17 34.15 8.22
N TRP A 54 -5.54 33.49 9.19
CA TRP A 54 -5.79 32.07 9.43
C TRP A 54 -7.28 31.77 9.62
N GLN A 55 -7.99 32.60 10.39
CA GLN A 55 -9.41 32.43 10.67
C GLN A 55 -10.26 32.49 9.38
N ASP A 56 -9.97 33.45 8.49
CA ASP A 56 -10.67 33.56 7.21
C ASP A 56 -10.39 32.34 6.33
N TYR A 57 -9.15 31.85 6.31
CA TYR A 57 -8.79 30.64 5.56
C TYR A 57 -9.50 29.39 6.10
N ALA A 58 -9.46 29.16 7.41
CA ALA A 58 -9.99 27.99 8.07
C ALA A 58 -11.52 27.90 8.00
N THR A 59 -12.21 29.04 7.99
CA THR A 59 -13.69 29.09 7.88
C THR A 59 -14.19 29.26 6.45
N SER A 60 -13.29 29.41 5.46
CA SER A 60 -13.69 29.67 4.07
C SER A 60 -14.28 28.45 3.39
N SER A 61 -15.56 28.56 3.01
CA SER A 61 -16.23 27.58 2.14
C SER A 61 -15.50 27.38 0.82
N ARG A 62 -14.85 28.43 0.28
CA ARG A 62 -14.09 28.36 -0.97
C ARG A 62 -12.85 27.48 -0.83
N VAL A 63 -12.12 27.59 0.29
CA VAL A 63 -10.95 26.75 0.60
C VAL A 63 -11.39 25.29 0.71
N ASN A 64 -12.48 25.02 1.42
CA ASN A 64 -13.01 23.66 1.57
C ASN A 64 -13.41 23.04 0.21
N ILE A 65 -14.09 23.81 -0.66
CA ILE A 65 -14.42 23.37 -2.03
C ILE A 65 -13.15 23.07 -2.83
N TRP A 66 -12.11 23.89 -2.69
CA TRP A 66 -10.82 23.67 -3.35
C TRP A 66 -10.13 22.39 -2.89
N ILE A 67 -10.06 22.14 -1.58
CA ILE A 67 -9.47 20.91 -1.02
C ILE A 67 -10.24 19.67 -1.52
N ASN A 68 -11.57 19.76 -1.57
CA ASN A 68 -12.42 18.69 -2.11
C ASN A 68 -12.17 18.48 -3.62
N GLY A 69 -12.14 19.56 -4.40
CA GLY A 69 -11.85 19.52 -5.84
C GLY A 69 -10.48 18.91 -6.13
N PHE A 70 -9.45 19.33 -5.38
CA PHE A 70 -8.11 18.76 -5.46
C PHE A 70 -8.11 17.25 -5.16
N THR A 71 -8.83 16.84 -4.11
CA THR A 71 -8.99 15.41 -3.76
C THR A 71 -9.59 14.61 -4.92
N LYS A 72 -10.62 15.15 -5.58
CA LYS A 72 -11.25 14.52 -6.76
C LYS A 72 -10.32 14.48 -7.98
N ILE A 73 -9.49 15.51 -8.19
CA ILE A 73 -8.47 15.52 -9.25
C ILE A 73 -7.42 14.43 -8.99
N CYS A 74 -6.92 14.32 -7.75
CA CYS A 74 -6.00 13.25 -7.36
C CYS A 74 -6.63 11.86 -7.55
N SER A 75 -7.92 11.69 -7.25
CA SER A 75 -8.67 10.47 -7.53
C SER A 75 -8.66 10.13 -9.02
N LEU A 76 -8.97 11.09 -9.89
CA LEU A 76 -9.00 10.86 -11.33
C LEU A 76 -7.61 10.51 -11.87
N MET A 77 -6.58 11.17 -11.34
CA MET A 77 -5.19 10.88 -11.68
C MET A 77 -4.80 9.45 -11.28
N PHE A 78 -5.20 8.97 -10.09
CA PHE A 78 -5.00 7.57 -9.71
C PHE A 78 -5.76 6.60 -10.63
N LEU A 79 -7.00 6.91 -11.00
CA LEU A 79 -7.75 6.08 -11.93
C LEU A 79 -7.04 5.99 -13.29
N LEU A 80 -6.53 7.11 -13.81
CA LEU A 80 -5.76 7.15 -15.04
C LEU A 80 -4.45 6.34 -14.91
N ALA A 81 -3.73 6.48 -13.80
CA ALA A 81 -2.53 5.70 -13.52
C ALA A 81 -2.82 4.19 -13.41
N ALA A 82 -3.98 3.80 -12.87
CA ALA A 82 -4.42 2.41 -12.82
C ALA A 82 -4.61 1.84 -14.24
N ILE A 83 -5.38 2.54 -15.09
CA ILE A 83 -5.62 2.13 -16.48
C ILE A 83 -4.30 2.04 -17.25
N ILE A 84 -3.42 3.04 -17.11
CA ILE A 84 -2.09 3.05 -17.73
C ILE A 84 -1.26 1.87 -17.25
N SER A 85 -1.32 1.52 -15.97
CA SER A 85 -0.58 0.37 -15.42
C SER A 85 -1.03 -0.94 -16.04
N LEU A 86 -2.34 -1.13 -16.20
CA LEU A 86 -2.91 -2.33 -16.82
C LEU A 86 -2.53 -2.46 -18.30
N PHE A 87 -2.48 -1.34 -19.03
CA PHE A 87 -2.17 -1.30 -20.46
C PHE A 87 -0.75 -0.83 -20.78
N TRP A 88 0.18 -0.91 -19.81
CA TRP A 88 1.53 -0.33 -19.90
C TRP A 88 2.26 -0.64 -21.22
N ASP A 89 2.22 -1.90 -21.66
CA ASP A 89 2.93 -2.37 -22.85
C ASP A 89 2.25 -1.95 -24.17
N LYS A 90 0.94 -1.66 -24.14
CA LYS A 90 0.16 -1.24 -25.31
C LYS A 90 0.26 0.26 -25.58
N ILE A 91 0.65 1.05 -24.59
CA ILE A 91 0.74 2.51 -24.70
C ILE A 91 2.12 2.91 -25.21
N GLY A 92 2.17 3.41 -26.45
CA GLY A 92 3.41 3.87 -27.11
C GLY A 92 3.98 5.20 -26.59
N TYR A 93 3.15 6.03 -25.93
CA TYR A 93 3.56 7.34 -25.40
C TYR A 93 4.37 7.23 -24.11
N LYS A 94 5.65 6.86 -24.24
CA LYS A 94 6.55 6.56 -23.10
C LYS A 94 6.63 7.70 -22.06
N ARG A 95 6.87 8.94 -22.50
CA ARG A 95 7.00 10.09 -21.58
C ARG A 95 5.69 10.33 -20.82
N LEU A 96 4.56 10.37 -21.54
CA LEU A 96 3.25 10.64 -20.94
C LEU A 96 2.88 9.60 -19.87
N LYS A 97 3.01 8.30 -20.19
CA LYS A 97 2.68 7.24 -19.23
C LYS A 97 3.60 7.25 -17.99
N GLN A 98 4.89 7.54 -18.18
CA GLN A 98 5.83 7.68 -17.07
C GLN A 98 5.50 8.90 -16.20
N THR A 99 5.20 10.06 -16.80
CA THR A 99 4.82 11.26 -16.06
C THR A 99 3.57 11.05 -15.22
N ILE A 100 2.52 10.43 -15.78
CA ILE A 100 1.26 10.20 -15.04
C ILE A 100 1.47 9.24 -13.87
N VAL A 101 2.17 8.12 -14.08
CA VAL A 101 2.46 7.15 -13.00
C VAL A 101 3.39 7.76 -11.95
N SER A 102 4.39 8.55 -12.35
CA SER A 102 5.27 9.26 -11.41
C SER A 102 4.51 10.29 -10.56
N LEU A 103 3.59 11.05 -11.17
CA LEU A 103 2.77 12.02 -10.42
C LEU A 103 1.80 11.33 -9.46
N ALA A 104 1.20 10.21 -9.88
CA ALA A 104 0.39 9.38 -8.99
C ALA A 104 1.21 8.79 -7.83
N LEU A 105 2.44 8.33 -8.09
CA LEU A 105 3.35 7.86 -7.05
C LEU A 105 3.74 8.98 -6.08
N PHE A 106 4.00 10.19 -6.59
CA PHE A 106 4.27 11.37 -5.77
C PHE A 106 3.08 11.70 -4.85
N VAL A 107 1.85 11.69 -5.39
CA VAL A 107 0.65 11.91 -4.58
C VAL A 107 0.44 10.78 -3.56
N LEU A 108 0.74 9.53 -3.91
CA LEU A 108 0.67 8.42 -2.96
C LEU A 108 1.66 8.61 -1.80
N PHE A 109 2.87 9.07 -2.10
CA PHE A 109 3.87 9.43 -1.10
C PHE A 109 3.39 10.57 -0.20
N PHE A 110 2.83 11.63 -0.80
CA PHE A 110 2.28 12.77 -0.06
C PHE A 110 1.09 12.36 0.83
N ILE A 111 0.23 11.45 0.36
CA ILE A 111 -0.83 10.84 1.19
C ILE A 111 -0.21 10.13 2.40
N GLY A 112 0.91 9.42 2.22
CA GLY A 112 1.62 8.78 3.33
C GLY A 112 2.05 9.78 4.40
N ILE A 113 2.59 10.93 4.01
CA ILE A 113 2.95 12.01 4.95
C ILE A 113 1.70 12.53 5.67
N CYS A 114 0.62 12.77 4.92
CA CYS A 114 -0.64 13.23 5.49
C CYS A 114 -1.20 12.21 6.50
N MET A 115 -1.11 10.91 6.22
CA MET A 115 -1.57 9.84 7.11
C MET A 115 -0.78 9.80 8.42
N VAL A 116 0.55 9.93 8.36
CA VAL A 116 1.40 10.01 9.57
C VAL A 116 0.94 11.17 10.45
N LYS A 117 0.70 12.33 9.84
CA LYS A 117 0.28 13.51 10.57
C LYS A 117 -1.13 13.38 11.17
N ASP A 118 -2.08 12.86 10.39
CA ASP A 118 -3.46 12.60 10.81
C ASP A 118 -3.55 11.66 12.03
N LYS A 119 -2.56 10.79 12.18
CA LYS A 119 -2.42 9.84 13.29
C LYS A 119 -1.29 10.22 14.25
N ASN A 120 -1.21 11.50 14.63
CA ASN A 120 -0.28 12.00 15.67
C ASN A 120 1.20 11.62 15.46
N TYR A 121 1.68 11.71 14.21
CA TYR A 121 3.07 11.43 13.84
C TYR A 121 3.51 9.96 13.99
N GLU A 122 2.58 9.01 13.83
CA GLU A 122 2.90 7.59 13.79
C GLU A 122 3.63 7.19 12.49
N TYR A 123 4.96 7.30 12.49
CA TYR A 123 5.81 6.98 11.34
C TYR A 123 5.67 5.54 10.83
N LEU A 124 5.26 4.59 11.67
CA LEU A 124 5.00 3.21 11.26
C LEU A 124 3.92 3.11 10.18
N LEU A 125 2.94 4.01 10.19
CA LEU A 125 1.89 4.05 9.17
C LEU A 125 2.44 4.39 7.78
N PHE A 126 3.54 5.14 7.72
CA PHE A 126 4.25 5.40 6.46
C PHE A 126 4.93 4.14 5.92
N PHE A 127 5.53 3.36 6.81
CA PHE A 127 6.21 2.11 6.43
C PHE A 127 5.24 1.05 5.91
N GLU A 128 3.97 1.04 6.36
CA GLU A 128 2.90 0.20 5.76
C GLU A 128 2.72 0.48 4.25
N LEU A 129 3.04 1.68 3.78
CA LEU A 129 2.87 2.06 2.37
C LEU A 129 4.03 1.60 1.48
N PHE A 130 5.11 1.05 2.03
CA PHE A 130 6.31 0.70 1.25
C PHE A 130 6.01 -0.33 0.15
N ILE A 131 5.23 -1.36 0.45
CA ILE A 131 4.75 -2.31 -0.55
C ILE A 131 3.94 -1.62 -1.66
N GLN A 132 3.13 -0.62 -1.31
CA GLN A 132 2.29 0.11 -2.27
C GLN A 132 3.13 0.99 -3.21
N PHE A 133 4.28 1.51 -2.75
CA PHE A 133 5.22 2.25 -3.59
C PHE A 133 6.02 1.33 -4.52
N ALA A 134 6.40 0.15 -4.05
CA ALA A 134 7.30 -0.75 -4.76
C ALA A 134 6.78 -1.17 -6.14
N ALA A 135 5.48 -1.48 -6.26
CA ALA A 135 4.90 -1.95 -7.53
C ALA A 135 4.90 -0.87 -8.65
N PRO A 136 4.41 0.36 -8.41
CA PRO A 136 4.56 1.47 -9.37
C PRO A 136 6.01 1.78 -9.72
N ILE A 137 6.94 1.74 -8.75
CA ILE A 137 8.37 1.97 -9.00
C ILE A 137 8.92 0.92 -9.97
N LEU A 138 8.61 -0.36 -9.77
CA LEU A 138 9.02 -1.40 -10.71
C LEU A 138 8.49 -1.18 -12.12
N LEU A 139 7.25 -0.70 -12.24
CA LEU A 139 6.65 -0.38 -13.53
C LEU A 139 7.40 0.76 -14.23
N LEU A 140 7.76 1.82 -13.49
CA LEU A 140 8.52 2.98 -14.00
C LEU A 140 9.93 2.61 -14.47
N LEU A 141 10.57 1.64 -13.80
CA LEU A 141 11.85 1.05 -14.22
C LEU A 141 11.75 0.25 -15.54
N ASN A 142 10.54 0.16 -16.12
CA ASN A 142 10.29 -0.41 -17.43
C ASN A 142 10.77 -1.86 -17.55
N ILE A 143 10.49 -2.65 -16.51
CA ILE A 143 10.68 -4.10 -16.32
C ILE A 143 11.36 -4.79 -17.51
N ARG A 144 12.69 -4.65 -17.58
CA ARG A 144 13.52 -5.40 -18.52
C ARG A 144 13.99 -6.70 -17.88
N LEU A 145 14.44 -7.67 -18.68
CA LEU A 145 14.87 -8.99 -18.16
C LEU A 145 16.02 -8.88 -17.16
N ASP A 146 16.99 -8.02 -17.47
CA ASP A 146 18.13 -7.67 -16.61
C ASP A 146 17.68 -7.15 -15.25
N ILE A 147 16.57 -6.39 -15.19
CA ILE A 147 16.01 -5.87 -13.93
C ILE A 147 15.37 -7.00 -13.10
N ILE A 148 14.70 -7.96 -13.76
CA ILE A 148 14.06 -9.10 -13.09
C ILE A 148 15.10 -10.02 -12.44
N GLU A 149 16.26 -10.17 -13.07
CA GLU A 149 17.37 -11.01 -12.60
C GLU A 149 18.33 -10.23 -11.68
N ASN A 150 18.09 -8.94 -11.47
CA ASN A 150 18.95 -8.10 -10.65
C ASN A 150 18.71 -8.35 -9.15
N LYS A 151 19.72 -8.92 -8.48
CA LYS A 151 19.74 -9.12 -7.02
C LYS A 151 19.45 -7.84 -6.23
N LYS A 152 19.92 -6.68 -6.68
CA LYS A 152 19.68 -5.39 -6.00
C LYS A 152 18.19 -5.04 -6.01
N VAL A 153 17.49 -5.30 -7.12
CA VAL A 153 16.05 -5.06 -7.25
C VAL A 153 15.28 -6.02 -6.34
N ILE A 154 15.63 -7.31 -6.35
CA ILE A 154 15.04 -8.32 -5.44
C ILE A 154 15.23 -7.91 -3.99
N ASN A 155 16.44 -7.50 -3.60
CA ASN A 155 16.72 -7.07 -2.22
C ASN A 155 15.96 -5.78 -1.87
N GLY A 156 15.85 -4.81 -2.78
CA GLY A 156 15.04 -3.61 -2.58
C GLY A 156 13.55 -3.93 -2.35
N LEU A 157 13.01 -4.89 -3.11
CA LEU A 157 11.65 -5.40 -2.91
C LEU A 157 11.49 -6.08 -1.54
N LYS A 158 12.47 -6.90 -1.12
CA LYS A 158 12.46 -7.53 0.20
C LYS A 158 12.49 -6.50 1.33
N ILE A 159 13.25 -5.42 1.17
CA ILE A 159 13.26 -4.30 2.14
C ILE A 159 11.88 -3.66 2.20
N ALA A 160 11.25 -3.35 1.06
CA ALA A 160 9.90 -2.78 1.05
C ALA A 160 8.86 -3.70 1.74
N ILE A 161 8.95 -5.01 1.49
CA ILE A 161 8.10 -6.01 2.15
C ILE A 161 8.38 -6.06 3.66
N ALA A 162 9.64 -6.16 4.06
CA ALA A 162 10.03 -6.21 5.47
C ALA A 162 9.60 -4.94 6.23
N CYS A 163 9.78 -3.75 5.67
CA CYS A 163 9.31 -2.50 6.28
C CYS A 163 7.79 -2.53 6.53
N THR A 164 7.02 -3.06 5.57
CA THR A 164 5.55 -3.15 5.69
C THR A 164 5.15 -4.12 6.80
N PHE A 165 5.71 -5.34 6.79
CA PHE A 165 5.36 -6.37 7.78
C PHE A 165 5.92 -6.05 9.18
N ILE A 166 7.06 -5.38 9.29
CA ILE A 166 7.56 -4.87 10.58
C ILE A 166 6.58 -3.85 11.15
N ALA A 167 6.14 -2.87 10.36
CA ALA A 167 5.19 -1.89 10.82
C ALA A 167 3.86 -2.52 11.26
N HIS A 168 3.32 -3.46 10.47
CA HIS A 168 2.13 -4.22 10.84
C HIS A 168 2.32 -5.05 12.11
N GLY A 169 3.45 -5.72 12.24
CA GLY A 169 3.73 -6.55 13.42
C GLY A 169 3.85 -5.72 14.69
N LEU A 170 4.51 -4.56 14.63
CA LEU A 170 4.61 -3.64 15.76
C LEU A 170 3.24 -3.08 16.19
N PHE A 171 2.34 -2.79 15.23
CA PHE A 171 0.96 -2.40 15.53
C PHE A 171 0.15 -3.56 16.14
N ALA A 172 0.25 -4.76 15.59
CA ALA A 172 -0.49 -5.93 16.09
C ALA A 172 -0.04 -6.35 17.49
N MET A 173 1.24 -6.13 17.83
CA MET A 173 1.76 -6.35 19.18
C MET A 173 1.37 -5.26 20.18
N GLY A 174 0.86 -4.12 19.72
CA GLY A 174 0.50 -3.00 20.59
C GLY A 174 1.69 -2.32 21.28
N LEU A 175 2.91 -2.43 20.72
CA LEU A 175 4.11 -1.85 21.35
C LEU A 175 4.12 -0.31 21.37
N ILE A 176 3.43 0.32 20.41
CA ILE A 176 3.18 1.77 20.41
C ILE A 176 1.73 2.01 20.78
N TYR A 177 0.82 1.47 19.96
CA TYR A 177 -0.60 1.33 20.26
C TYR A 177 -1.15 0.17 19.43
N LEU A 178 -2.25 -0.40 19.90
CA LEU A 178 -2.98 -1.43 19.18
C LEU A 178 -4.21 -0.80 18.52
N PRO A 179 -4.31 -0.77 17.18
CA PRO A 179 -5.48 -0.20 16.53
C PRO A 179 -6.76 -0.97 16.92
N GLY A 180 -7.76 -0.27 17.46
CA GLY A 180 -9.02 -0.90 17.90
C GLY A 180 -9.71 -1.70 16.80
N TYR A 181 -9.64 -1.22 15.55
CA TYR A 181 -10.22 -1.93 14.41
C TYR A 181 -9.56 -3.29 14.12
N PHE A 182 -8.31 -3.54 14.54
CA PHE A 182 -7.69 -4.86 14.47
C PHE A 182 -8.32 -5.81 15.48
N VAL A 183 -8.54 -5.33 16.70
CA VAL A 183 -9.19 -6.09 17.77
C VAL A 183 -10.62 -6.42 17.35
N ASP A 184 -11.39 -5.43 16.92
CA ASP A 184 -12.77 -5.59 16.46
C ASP A 184 -12.88 -6.58 15.29
N MET A 185 -11.98 -6.47 14.31
CA MET A 185 -11.94 -7.38 13.17
C MET A 185 -11.63 -8.82 13.61
N THR A 186 -10.71 -9.00 14.56
CA THR A 186 -10.36 -10.32 15.09
C THR A 186 -11.51 -10.94 15.86
N ILE A 187 -12.16 -10.15 16.73
CA ILE A 187 -13.37 -10.57 17.47
C ILE A 187 -14.49 -10.97 16.50
N LYS A 188 -14.80 -10.12 15.51
CA LYS A 188 -15.88 -10.38 14.55
C LYS A 188 -15.65 -11.63 13.70
N ILE A 189 -14.42 -11.87 13.26
CA ILE A 189 -14.11 -12.99 12.35
C ILE A 189 -13.95 -14.31 13.12
N LEU A 190 -13.30 -14.28 14.28
CA LEU A 190 -12.93 -15.49 15.02
C LEU A 190 -13.87 -15.80 16.21
N GLY A 191 -14.77 -14.89 16.58
CA GLY A 191 -15.67 -15.04 17.73
C GLY A 191 -14.95 -15.04 19.08
N LEU A 192 -13.76 -14.44 19.15
CA LEU A 192 -12.91 -14.41 20.34
C LEU A 192 -13.35 -13.30 21.31
N SER A 193 -13.02 -13.47 22.60
CA SER A 193 -13.05 -12.35 23.56
C SER A 193 -11.95 -11.32 23.23
N GLU A 194 -12.07 -10.10 23.75
CA GLU A 194 -11.08 -9.05 23.55
C GLU A 194 -9.66 -9.49 23.99
N SER A 195 -9.52 -10.11 25.16
CA SER A 195 -8.24 -10.62 25.66
C SER A 195 -7.64 -11.72 24.76
N GLN A 196 -8.48 -12.58 24.20
CA GLN A 196 -8.02 -13.60 23.24
C GLN A 196 -7.62 -12.96 21.90
N ALA A 197 -8.37 -11.96 21.44
CA ALA A 197 -8.06 -11.22 20.21
C ALA A 197 -6.73 -10.46 20.32
N THR A 198 -6.48 -9.78 21.44
CA THR A 198 -5.20 -9.09 21.67
C THR A 198 -4.02 -10.07 21.75
N THR A 199 -4.20 -11.21 22.42
CA THR A 199 -3.19 -12.27 22.46
C THR A 199 -2.90 -12.84 21.06
N PHE A 200 -3.95 -13.09 20.27
CA PHE A 200 -3.81 -13.56 18.89
C PHE A 200 -3.03 -12.56 18.02
N LEU A 201 -3.39 -11.27 18.10
CA LEU A 201 -2.70 -10.20 17.37
C LEU A 201 -1.24 -10.06 17.79
N TYR A 202 -0.94 -10.22 19.07
CA TYR A 202 0.44 -10.21 19.57
C TYR A 202 1.28 -11.34 18.95
N VAL A 203 0.74 -12.56 18.90
CA VAL A 203 1.42 -13.71 18.27
C VAL A 203 1.60 -13.48 16.77
N ALA A 204 0.56 -13.00 16.08
CA ALA A 204 0.64 -12.67 14.66
C ALA A 204 1.71 -11.60 14.39
N GLY A 205 1.82 -10.59 15.26
CA GLY A 205 2.82 -9.55 15.11
C GLY A 205 4.26 -10.04 15.32
N ILE A 206 4.49 -10.98 16.25
CA ILE A 206 5.78 -11.66 16.38
C ILE A 206 6.13 -12.42 15.10
N LEU A 207 5.16 -13.14 14.52
CA LEU A 207 5.39 -13.86 13.25
C LEU A 207 5.75 -12.90 12.12
N ASP A 208 5.09 -11.75 12.01
CA ASP A 208 5.40 -10.74 11.00
C ASP A 208 6.84 -10.19 11.14
N LEU A 209 7.30 -9.95 12.37
CA LEU A 209 8.68 -9.53 12.64
C LEU A 209 9.70 -10.63 12.29
N VAL A 210 9.47 -11.86 12.76
CA VAL A 210 10.35 -13.00 12.48
C VAL A 210 10.46 -13.22 10.97
N MET A 211 9.34 -13.26 10.26
CA MET A 211 9.33 -13.49 8.81
C MET A 211 10.00 -12.36 8.05
N SER A 212 9.91 -11.12 8.54
CA SER A 212 10.60 -9.94 7.99
C SER A 212 12.12 -10.02 8.11
N VAL A 213 12.65 -10.75 9.08
CA VAL A 213 14.09 -11.05 9.17
C VAL A 213 14.45 -12.26 8.30
N LEU A 214 13.64 -13.33 8.38
CA LEU A 214 13.90 -14.58 7.65
C LEU A 214 13.86 -14.42 6.12
N ILE A 215 13.15 -13.42 5.59
CA ILE A 215 13.12 -13.10 4.15
C ILE A 215 14.53 -12.82 3.58
N PHE A 216 15.48 -12.34 4.39
CA PHE A 216 16.84 -12.04 3.95
C PHE A 216 17.77 -13.27 3.97
N ILE A 217 17.35 -14.36 4.62
CA ILE A 217 18.15 -15.59 4.73
C ILE A 217 17.86 -16.47 3.50
N PRO A 218 18.82 -16.75 2.60
CA PRO A 218 18.56 -17.36 1.29
C PRO A 218 17.84 -18.73 1.30
N LYS A 219 18.05 -19.51 2.36
CA LYS A 219 17.41 -20.83 2.57
C LYS A 219 15.98 -20.71 3.12
N LEU A 220 15.72 -19.67 3.92
CA LEU A 220 14.45 -19.47 4.63
C LEU A 220 13.51 -18.49 3.90
N SER A 221 14.04 -17.65 3.01
CA SER A 221 13.32 -16.65 2.21
C SER A 221 12.06 -17.21 1.54
N LYS A 222 12.12 -18.43 0.98
CA LYS A 222 10.95 -19.07 0.35
C LYS A 222 9.79 -19.27 1.32
N TYR A 223 10.06 -19.68 2.56
CA TYR A 223 9.05 -19.94 3.57
C TYR A 223 8.47 -18.63 4.12
N ALA A 224 9.35 -17.65 4.39
CA ALA A 224 8.94 -16.31 4.80
C ALA A 224 8.04 -15.64 3.75
N LEU A 225 8.43 -15.70 2.47
CA LEU A 225 7.63 -15.16 1.38
C LEU A 225 6.27 -15.86 1.25
N TRP A 226 6.20 -17.18 1.40
CA TRP A 226 4.90 -17.88 1.38
C TRP A 226 3.99 -17.48 2.52
N TYR A 227 4.53 -17.33 3.74
CA TYR A 227 3.80 -16.77 4.86
C TYR A 227 3.28 -15.38 4.52
N MET A 228 4.12 -14.47 4.01
CA MET A 228 3.73 -13.11 3.66
C MET A 228 2.69 -13.07 2.54
N VAL A 229 2.77 -13.97 1.55
CA VAL A 229 1.71 -14.12 0.53
C VAL A 229 0.38 -14.47 1.18
N PHE A 230 0.36 -15.51 2.00
CA PHE A 230 -0.86 -16.00 2.63
C PHE A 230 -1.43 -14.97 3.61
N TRP A 231 -0.61 -14.50 4.55
CA TRP A 231 -1.01 -13.55 5.58
C TRP A 231 -1.43 -12.20 4.99
N GLY A 232 -0.68 -11.69 4.00
CA GLY A 232 -1.01 -10.43 3.31
C GLY A 232 -2.32 -10.50 2.54
N LEU A 233 -2.64 -11.63 1.89
CA LEU A 233 -3.94 -11.81 1.24
C LEU A 233 -5.06 -12.02 2.26
N THR A 234 -4.87 -12.91 3.23
CA THR A 234 -5.89 -13.22 4.24
C THR A 234 -6.30 -11.98 5.01
N THR A 235 -5.36 -11.16 5.46
CA THR A 235 -5.67 -9.89 6.16
C THR A 235 -6.27 -8.84 5.23
N ALA A 236 -5.91 -8.81 3.94
CA ALA A 236 -6.58 -7.95 2.97
C ALA A 236 -8.06 -8.34 2.83
N PHE A 237 -8.36 -9.63 2.64
CA PHE A 237 -9.75 -10.12 2.51
C PHE A 237 -10.54 -10.08 3.82
N ALA A 238 -9.89 -10.22 4.98
CA ALA A 238 -10.51 -10.09 6.30
C ALA A 238 -11.31 -8.79 6.45
N ARG A 239 -10.87 -7.71 5.79
CA ARG A 239 -11.57 -6.41 5.80
C ARG A 239 -12.95 -6.45 5.16
N LEU A 240 -13.18 -7.33 4.17
CA LEU A 240 -14.53 -7.55 3.64
C LEU A 240 -15.42 -8.18 4.70
N PHE A 241 -14.94 -9.22 5.37
CA PHE A 241 -15.70 -9.93 6.39
C PHE A 241 -15.99 -9.04 7.61
N ALA A 242 -15.00 -8.28 8.07
CA ALA A 242 -15.16 -7.39 9.23
C ALA A 242 -16.12 -6.22 8.98
N GLY A 243 -16.19 -5.73 7.74
CA GLY A 243 -17.11 -4.67 7.31
C GLY A 243 -18.44 -5.17 6.76
N PHE A 244 -18.65 -6.49 6.68
CA PHE A 244 -19.86 -7.07 6.11
C PHE A 244 -21.03 -7.04 7.11
N SER A 245 -22.18 -6.59 6.62
CA SER A 245 -23.48 -6.71 7.28
C SER A 245 -24.45 -7.31 6.26
N SER A 246 -25.15 -8.38 6.66
CA SER A 246 -26.18 -9.02 5.83
C SER A 246 -27.32 -8.08 5.49
N ASP A 247 -27.60 -7.12 6.38
CA ASP A 247 -28.71 -6.19 6.25
C ASP A 247 -28.37 -5.05 5.27
N PHE A 248 -27.07 -4.80 5.03
CA PHE A 248 -26.58 -3.69 4.22
C PHE A 248 -25.49 -4.10 3.24
N ILE A 249 -25.71 -5.19 2.49
CA ILE A 249 -24.72 -5.79 1.57
C ILE A 249 -24.04 -4.74 0.68
N ALA A 250 -24.82 -3.90 -0.02
CA ALA A 250 -24.28 -2.92 -0.95
C ALA A 250 -23.39 -1.87 -0.26
N SER A 251 -23.86 -1.33 0.88
CA SER A 251 -23.12 -0.34 1.67
C SER A 251 -21.86 -0.93 2.30
N SER A 252 -21.94 -2.16 2.80
CA SER A 252 -20.79 -2.91 3.33
C SER A 252 -19.70 -3.15 2.29
N LEU A 253 -20.10 -3.56 1.08
CA LEU A 253 -19.16 -3.73 -0.03
C LEU A 253 -18.56 -2.38 -0.44
N HIS A 254 -19.37 -1.32 -0.55
CA HIS A 254 -18.90 0.03 -0.84
C HIS A 254 -17.82 0.51 0.15
N ALA A 255 -18.06 0.27 1.44
CA ALA A 255 -17.14 0.65 2.52
C ALA A 255 -15.87 -0.20 2.61
N SER A 256 -15.87 -1.42 2.06
CA SER A 256 -14.80 -2.41 2.36
C SER A 256 -14.00 -2.87 1.15
N VAL A 257 -14.59 -2.90 -0.06
CA VAL A 257 -13.94 -3.47 -1.25
C VAL A 257 -12.65 -2.73 -1.60
N TYR A 258 -12.66 -1.41 -1.56
CA TYR A 258 -11.47 -0.62 -1.92
C TYR A 258 -10.29 -0.91 -0.97
N LEU A 259 -10.58 -1.17 0.32
CA LEU A 259 -9.59 -1.50 1.34
C LEU A 259 -8.83 -2.80 1.02
N VAL A 260 -9.51 -3.75 0.38
CA VAL A 260 -8.90 -4.99 -0.11
C VAL A 260 -8.09 -4.69 -1.35
N VAL A 261 -8.68 -3.99 -2.32
CA VAL A 261 -8.09 -3.74 -3.64
C VAL A 261 -6.71 -3.12 -3.52
N TYR A 262 -6.52 -2.00 -2.81
CA TYR A 262 -5.16 -1.42 -2.72
C TYR A 262 -4.20 -2.24 -1.84
N ARG A 263 -4.72 -3.16 -1.00
CA ARG A 263 -3.92 -4.05 -0.16
C ARG A 263 -3.57 -5.38 -0.78
N LEU A 264 -4.14 -5.75 -1.93
CA LEU A 264 -3.74 -6.98 -2.65
C LEU A 264 -2.22 -7.04 -2.90
N SER A 265 -1.59 -5.88 -3.05
CA SER A 265 -0.13 -5.72 -3.12
C SER A 265 0.64 -6.39 -1.96
N HIS A 266 0.06 -6.48 -0.76
CA HIS A 266 0.68 -7.10 0.42
C HIS A 266 0.93 -8.59 0.24
N GLY A 267 0.13 -9.28 -0.57
CA GLY A 267 0.36 -10.67 -0.94
C GLY A 267 0.96 -10.85 -2.34
N LEU A 268 0.58 -10.01 -3.30
CA LEU A 268 1.05 -10.14 -4.68
C LEU A 268 2.52 -9.76 -4.85
N LEU A 269 3.05 -8.80 -4.09
CA LEU A 269 4.44 -8.40 -4.17
C LEU A 269 5.40 -9.46 -3.56
N PRO A 270 5.11 -10.07 -2.40
CA PRO A 270 5.86 -11.24 -1.95
C PRO A 270 5.82 -12.41 -2.95
N LEU A 271 4.67 -12.64 -3.61
CA LEU A 271 4.55 -13.66 -4.66
C LEU A 271 5.46 -13.34 -5.84
N LEU A 272 5.51 -12.07 -6.26
CA LEU A 272 6.41 -11.59 -7.31
C LEU A 272 7.87 -11.88 -6.93
N VAL A 273 8.31 -11.52 -5.72
CA VAL A 273 9.68 -11.77 -5.25
C VAL A 273 10.00 -13.26 -5.22
N LEU A 274 9.07 -14.10 -4.75
CA LEU A 274 9.23 -15.56 -4.72
C LEU A 274 9.45 -16.14 -6.13
N ILE A 275 8.74 -15.61 -7.11
CA ILE A 275 8.91 -15.97 -8.52
C ILE A 275 10.28 -15.53 -9.04
N MET A 276 10.71 -14.30 -8.75
CA MET A 276 12.01 -13.76 -9.16
C MET A 276 13.18 -14.56 -8.55
N GLU A 277 13.10 -14.93 -7.27
CA GLU A 277 14.13 -15.73 -6.60
C GLU A 277 14.27 -17.13 -7.21
N LYS A 278 13.16 -17.79 -7.54
CA LYS A 278 13.18 -19.11 -8.19
C LYS A 278 13.87 -19.04 -9.54
N LYS A 279 13.64 -17.96 -10.31
CA LYS A 279 14.27 -17.75 -11.61
C LYS A 279 15.79 -17.58 -11.47
N LEU A 280 16.21 -16.69 -10.56
CA LEU A 280 17.63 -16.44 -10.29
C LEU A 280 18.38 -17.69 -9.80
N LYS A 281 17.72 -18.57 -9.04
CA LYS A 281 18.31 -19.85 -8.61
C LYS A 281 18.45 -20.84 -9.77
N LYS A 282 17.48 -20.89 -10.68
CA LYS A 282 17.51 -21.78 -11.86
C LYS A 282 18.65 -21.42 -12.81
N GLU A 283 18.93 -20.13 -13.03
CA GLU A 283 20.01 -19.68 -13.92
C GLU A 283 21.42 -19.94 -13.36
N LYS A 284 21.56 -20.12 -12.04
CA LYS A 284 22.85 -20.42 -11.39
C LYS A 284 23.17 -21.91 -11.31
N LEU A 285 22.17 -22.78 -11.45
CA LEU A 285 22.42 -24.20 -11.59
C LEU A 285 22.80 -24.41 -13.06
N PRO A 286 24.01 -24.91 -13.38
CA PRO A 286 24.30 -25.28 -14.75
C PRO A 286 23.22 -26.26 -15.20
N THR A 287 22.67 -26.04 -16.40
CA THR A 287 21.93 -27.06 -17.11
C THR A 287 22.89 -28.23 -17.29
N ASN A 288 22.85 -29.19 -16.37
CA ASN A 288 23.36 -30.52 -16.61
C ASN A 288 22.45 -31.15 -17.66
N GLU A 289 22.63 -30.73 -18.91
CA GLU A 289 22.14 -31.43 -20.08
C GLU A 289 23.37 -32.14 -20.66
N ASN A 290 23.41 -33.44 -20.35
CA ASN A 290 24.05 -34.46 -21.18
C ASN A 290 23.35 -34.51 -22.54
#